data_AF-A0A1E7HCX0-F1
#
_entry.id   AF-A0A1E7HCX0-F1
#
_cell.length_a   1.000
_cell.length_b   1.000
_cell.length_c   1.000
_cell.angle_alpha   90.00
_cell.angle_beta   90.00
_cell.angle_gamma   90.00
#
_symmetry.space_group_name_H-M   'P 1'
#
loop_
_entity.id
_entity.type
_entity.pdbx_description
1 polymer ?
#
loop_
_entity_poly.entity_id
_entity_poly.type
_entity_poly.pdbx_seq_one_letter_code
_entity_poly.pdbx_strand_id
1 'polypeptide(L)'
;MSDTEIGFPVSGSNTVERVKYDEETRRVYFNKGQYFEGVSKGVWVYQIGGYQVLAKYLKDRKKRVLSLEEIEHYRKVAKAIERTIVVQGEVEDVFRQGE
;
A
#
# COMPACT_ATOMS: atom_id res chain seq x y z
N MET A 1 -9.20 4.00 16.67
CA MET A 1 -8.32 4.23 15.51
C MET A 1 -9.15 3.97 14.26
N SER A 2 -9.28 4.95 13.37
CA SER A 2 -10.16 4.84 12.21
C SER A 2 -9.70 3.69 11.31
N ASP A 3 -10.61 2.78 11.01
CA ASP A 3 -10.42 1.72 10.01
C ASP A 3 -10.41 2.39 8.62
N THR A 4 -9.34 3.12 8.30
CA THR A 4 -9.28 3.84 7.03
C THR A 4 -9.14 2.80 5.92
N GLU A 5 -10.16 2.73 5.07
CA GLU A 5 -10.18 1.87 3.91
C GLU A 5 -9.16 2.37 2.88
N ILE A 6 -8.36 1.47 2.29
CA ILE A 6 -7.50 1.84 1.16
C ILE A 6 -8.42 2.13 -0.02
N GLY A 7 -8.49 3.39 -0.45
CA GLY A 7 -9.43 3.84 -1.47
C GLY A 7 -8.93 3.65 -2.90
N PHE A 8 -9.86 3.48 -3.84
CA PHE A 8 -9.60 3.54 -5.28
C PHE A 8 -10.69 4.38 -5.97
N PRO A 9 -10.62 5.73 -5.85
CA PRO A 9 -11.74 6.61 -6.21
C PRO A 9 -11.83 6.94 -7.71
N VAL A 10 -10.78 6.72 -8.50
CA VAL A 10 -10.71 7.15 -9.90
C VAL A 10 -10.74 5.98 -10.86
N SER A 11 -11.87 5.83 -11.57
CA SER A 11 -12.01 4.92 -12.71
C SER A 11 -11.16 5.39 -13.90
N GLY A 12 -10.70 4.45 -14.72
CA GLY A 12 -9.83 4.76 -15.86
C GLY A 12 -9.35 3.51 -16.58
N SER A 13 -8.22 3.62 -17.29
CA SER A 13 -7.66 2.52 -18.08
C SER A 13 -7.16 1.36 -17.23
N ASN A 14 -6.90 1.58 -15.94
CA ASN A 14 -6.26 0.65 -15.02
C ASN A 14 -4.87 0.17 -15.49
N THR A 15 -4.28 0.83 -16.50
CA THR A 15 -2.96 0.50 -17.01
C THR A 15 -1.90 1.01 -16.05
N VAL A 16 -0.96 0.15 -15.67
CA VAL A 16 0.19 0.55 -14.87
C VAL A 16 1.26 1.14 -15.78
N GLU A 17 1.51 2.45 -15.65
CA GLU A 17 2.50 3.17 -16.45
C GLU A 17 3.72 3.57 -15.61
N ARG A 18 3.46 4.14 -14.44
CA ARG A 18 4.47 4.69 -13.53
C ARG A 18 4.01 4.53 -12.09
N VAL A 19 4.89 4.09 -11.22
CA VAL A 19 4.59 3.94 -9.80
C VAL A 19 5.25 5.10 -9.06
N LYS A 20 4.44 5.97 -8.45
CA LYS A 20 4.91 7.11 -7.65
C LYS A 20 4.09 7.21 -6.37
N TYR A 21 4.77 7.32 -5.24
CA TYR A 21 4.12 7.66 -3.98
C TYR A 21 4.21 9.16 -3.73
N ASP A 22 3.12 9.71 -3.21
CA ASP A 22 2.97 11.08 -2.77
C ASP A 22 2.67 11.05 -1.27
N GLU A 23 3.66 11.47 -0.47
CA GLU A 23 3.60 11.40 0.99
C GLU A 23 2.64 12.43 1.59
N GLU A 24 2.54 13.62 0.98
CA GLU A 24 1.66 14.70 1.43
C GLU A 24 0.19 14.29 1.35
N THR A 25 -0.19 13.64 0.25
CA THR A 25 -1.56 13.18 0.01
C THR A 25 -1.81 11.73 0.41
N ARG A 26 -0.75 10.99 0.79
CA ARG A 26 -0.80 9.55 1.12
C ARG A 26 -1.36 8.71 -0.04
N ARG A 27 -0.91 9.03 -1.26
CA ARG A 27 -1.40 8.43 -2.51
C ARG A 27 -0.32 7.65 -3.25
N VAL A 28 -0.69 6.48 -3.76
CA VAL A 28 0.16 5.69 -4.67
C VAL A 28 -0.41 5.76 -6.07
N TYR A 29 0.20 6.58 -6.91
CA TYR A 29 -0.11 6.66 -8.34
C TYR A 29 0.49 5.47 -9.07
N PHE A 30 -0.30 4.84 -9.94
CA PHE A 30 0.19 3.81 -10.88
C PHE A 30 0.08 4.25 -12.35
N ASN A 31 -0.55 5.40 -12.62
CA ASN A 31 -0.48 6.13 -13.88
C ASN A 31 -0.69 7.64 -13.66
N LYS A 32 -1.04 8.41 -14.69
CA LYS A 32 -1.24 9.87 -14.57
C LYS A 32 -2.48 10.27 -13.76
N GLY A 33 -3.55 9.50 -13.84
CA GLY A 33 -4.86 9.87 -13.27
C GLY A 33 -5.33 8.99 -12.12
N GLN A 34 -4.81 7.77 -12.00
CA GLN A 34 -5.31 6.78 -11.07
C GLN A 34 -4.29 6.47 -9.97
N TYR A 35 -4.83 6.32 -8.77
CA TYR A 35 -4.07 6.13 -7.56
C TYR A 35 -4.86 5.35 -6.52
N PHE A 36 -4.15 4.73 -5.59
CA PHE A 36 -4.69 4.27 -4.32
C PHE A 36 -4.50 5.36 -3.28
N GLU A 37 -5.48 5.59 -2.42
CA GLU A 37 -5.41 6.58 -1.34
C GLU A 37 -5.52 5.95 0.04
N GLY A 38 -5.11 6.70 1.07
CA GLY A 38 -5.05 6.19 2.44
C GLY A 38 -3.82 5.35 2.73
N VAL A 39 -2.82 5.33 1.84
CA VAL A 39 -1.58 4.56 2.04
C VAL A 39 -0.60 5.41 2.84
N SER A 40 -0.47 5.11 4.14
CA SER A 40 0.50 5.80 5.01
C SER A 40 1.95 5.53 4.57
N LYS A 41 2.88 6.41 4.99
CA LYS A 41 4.31 6.24 4.66
C LYS A 41 4.83 4.89 5.14
N GLY A 42 4.49 4.50 6.38
CA GLY A 42 4.89 3.22 6.96
C GLY A 42 4.43 2.03 6.12
N VAL A 43 3.17 2.04 5.66
CA VAL A 43 2.63 1.00 4.77
C VAL A 43 3.33 1.00 3.42
N TRP A 44 3.62 2.18 2.86
CA TRP A 44 4.32 2.30 1.59
C TRP A 44 5.74 1.74 1.64
N VAL A 45 6.53 2.13 2.66
CA VAL A 45 7.94 1.74 2.79
C VAL A 45 8.12 0.35 3.41
N TYR A 46 7.04 -0.32 3.81
CA TYR A 46 7.11 -1.65 4.42
C TYR A 46 7.79 -2.67 3.51
N GLN A 47 8.75 -3.39 4.07
CA GLN A 47 9.60 -4.33 3.35
C GLN A 47 9.51 -5.73 3.94
N ILE A 48 9.52 -6.73 3.06
CA ILE A 48 9.72 -8.14 3.43
C ILE A 48 10.92 -8.63 2.63
N GLY A 49 12.01 -8.96 3.33
CA GLY A 49 13.32 -9.12 2.72
C GLY A 49 13.76 -7.83 2.02
N GLY A 50 14.28 -7.94 0.80
CA GLY A 50 14.70 -6.77 0.00
C GLY A 50 13.58 -6.08 -0.78
N TYR A 51 12.31 -6.47 -0.60
CA TYR A 51 11.21 -5.99 -1.42
C TYR A 51 10.27 -5.06 -0.67
N GLN A 52 10.12 -3.84 -1.19
CA GLN A 52 9.03 -2.95 -0.82
C GLN A 52 7.73 -3.46 -1.44
N VAL A 53 6.90 -4.11 -0.64
CA VAL A 53 5.82 -5.02 -1.09
C VAL A 53 4.86 -4.34 -2.06
N LEU A 54 4.32 -3.19 -1.67
CA LEU A 54 3.35 -2.45 -2.50
C LEU A 54 3.96 -1.88 -3.78
N ALA A 55 5.19 -1.37 -3.71
CA ALA A 55 5.88 -0.86 -4.89
C ALA A 55 6.18 -1.99 -5.88
N LYS A 56 6.65 -3.14 -5.38
CA LYS A 56 6.96 -4.32 -6.19
C LYS A 56 5.71 -4.83 -6.92
N TYR A 57 4.58 -4.96 -6.22
CA TYR A 57 3.34 -5.47 -6.81
C TYR A 57 2.93 -4.72 -8.08
N LEU A 58 3.00 -3.39 -8.06
CA LEU A 58 2.66 -2.54 -9.20
C LEU A 58 3.77 -2.55 -10.26
N LYS A 59 5.04 -2.49 -9.86
CA LYS A 59 6.19 -2.51 -10.80
C LYS A 59 6.23 -3.79 -11.64
N ASP A 60 5.92 -4.94 -11.04
CA ASP A 60 5.87 -6.24 -11.73
C ASP A 60 4.72 -6.30 -12.77
N ARG A 61 3.76 -5.37 -12.70
CA ARG A 61 2.61 -5.25 -13.60
C ARG A 61 2.71 -4.09 -14.58
N LYS A 62 3.89 -3.48 -14.71
CA LYS A 62 4.10 -2.35 -15.63
C LYS A 62 3.69 -2.71 -17.07
N LYS A 63 2.99 -1.80 -17.74
CA LYS A 63 2.38 -1.93 -19.07
C LYS A 63 1.20 -2.92 -19.15
N ARG A 64 0.70 -3.45 -18.03
CA ARG A 64 -0.51 -4.27 -17.99
C ARG A 64 -1.69 -3.47 -17.43
N VAL A 65 -2.89 -3.92 -17.78
CA VAL A 65 -4.16 -3.47 -17.19
C VAL A 65 -4.42 -4.29 -15.93
N LEU A 66 -4.68 -3.62 -14.80
CA LEU A 66 -5.09 -4.30 -13.57
C LEU A 66 -6.56 -4.76 -13.69
N SER A 67 -6.80 -6.01 -13.35
CA SER A 67 -8.18 -6.49 -13.15
C SER A 67 -8.77 -5.91 -11.85
N LEU A 68 -10.11 -5.96 -11.73
CA LEU A 68 -10.78 -5.58 -10.48
C LEU A 68 -10.30 -6.45 -9.29
N GLU A 69 -10.02 -7.72 -9.54
CA GLU A 69 -9.46 -8.63 -8.55
C GLU A 69 -8.05 -8.21 -8.12
N GLU A 70 -7.18 -7.80 -9.04
CA GLU A 70 -5.84 -7.31 -8.73
C GLU A 70 -5.87 -5.98 -7.94
N ILE A 71 -6.80 -5.08 -8.30
CA ILE A 71 -7.04 -3.83 -7.56
C ILE A 71 -7.48 -4.16 -6.13
N GLU A 72 -8.46 -5.04 -5.96
CA GLU A 72 -8.96 -5.43 -4.65
C GLU A 72 -7.89 -6.16 -3.83
N HIS A 73 -7.12 -7.03 -4.46
CA HIS A 73 -5.99 -7.71 -3.83
C HIS A 73 -4.95 -6.70 -3.32
N TYR A 74 -4.60 -5.69 -4.13
CA TYR A 74 -3.67 -4.63 -3.72
C TYR A 74 -4.16 -3.89 -2.47
N ARG A 75 -5.46 -3.54 -2.42
CA ARG A 75 -6.09 -2.89 -1.26
C ARG A 75 -6.01 -3.77 -0.01
N LYS A 76 -6.32 -5.06 -0.14
CA LYS A 76 -6.22 -6.04 0.96
C LYS A 76 -4.79 -6.19 1.47
N VAL A 77 -3.80 -6.25 0.58
CA VAL A 77 -2.38 -6.33 0.97
C VAL A 77 -1.95 -5.08 1.72
N ALA A 78 -2.31 -3.89 1.23
CA ALA A 78 -2.00 -2.63 1.92
C ALA A 78 -2.64 -2.59 3.32
N LYS A 79 -3.88 -3.08 3.45
CA LYS A 79 -4.57 -3.18 4.75
C LYS A 79 -3.92 -4.19 5.68
N ALA A 80 -3.50 -5.35 5.16
CA ALA A 80 -2.80 -6.36 5.95
C ALA A 80 -1.49 -5.80 6.52
N ILE A 81 -0.71 -5.09 5.70
CA ILE A 81 0.52 -4.41 6.13
C ILE A 81 0.23 -3.38 7.23
N GLU A 82 -0.81 -2.58 7.09
CA GLU A 82 -1.22 -1.62 8.13
C GLU A 82 -1.46 -2.32 9.47
N ARG A 83 -2.18 -3.46 9.46
CA ARG A 83 -2.41 -4.24 10.67
C ARG A 83 -1.14 -4.90 11.21
N THR A 84 -0.26 -5.37 10.34
CA THR A 84 1.04 -5.91 10.75
C THR A 84 1.88 -4.88 11.50
N ILE A 85 1.94 -3.64 11.00
CA ILE A 85 2.69 -2.56 11.66
C ILE A 85 2.14 -2.28 13.07
N VAL A 86 0.81 -2.27 13.23
CA VAL A 86 0.17 -2.07 14.55
C VAL A 86 0.55 -3.19 15.51
N VAL A 87 0.38 -4.45 15.10
CA VAL A 87 0.69 -5.62 15.94
C VAL A 87 2.18 -5.69 16.28
N GLN A 88 3.07 -5.34 15.35
CA GLN A 88 4.50 -5.26 15.63
C GLN A 88 4.83 -4.25 16.72
N GLY A 89 4.20 -3.05 16.68
CA GLY A 89 4.38 -2.05 17.72
C GLY A 89 3.89 -2.51 19.10
N GLU A 90 2.73 -3.18 19.15
CA GLU A 90 2.21 -3.76 20.40
C GLU A 90 3.17 -4.80 21.00
N VAL A 91 3.78 -5.63 20.15
CA VAL A 91 4.78 -6.61 20.57
C VAL A 91 6.04 -5.92 21.12
N GLU A 92 6.55 -4.91 20.43
CA GLU A 92 7.73 -4.13 20.86
C GLU A 92 7.51 -3.45 22.21
N ASP A 93 6.32 -2.90 22.45
CA ASP A 93 5.98 -2.24 23.72
C ASP A 93 5.96 -3.22 24.89
N VAL A 94 5.51 -4.47 24.69
CA VAL A 94 5.58 -5.53 25.72
C VAL A 94 7.03 -5.88 26.05
N PHE A 95 7.91 -5.99 25.05
CA PHE A 95 9.32 -6.28 25.30
C PHE A 95 10.03 -5.15 26.05
N ARG A 96 9.71 -3.88 25.75
CA ARG A 96 10.30 -2.71 26.42
C ARG A 96 9.92 -2.59 27.88
N GLN A 97 8.74 -3.07 28.29
CA GLN A 97 8.28 -3.04 29.69
C GLN A 97 8.94 -4.10 30.58
N GLY A 98 9.63 -5.08 29.98
CA GLY A 98 10.38 -6.11 30.68
C GLY A 98 11.85 -5.77 30.93
N GLU A 99 12.33 -4.61 30.46
CA GLU A 99 13.64 -4.00 30.75
C GLU A 99 13.53 -2.93 31.85
#